data_AF-A0A3D4B7E3-F1
#
_entry.id   AF-A0A3D4B7E3-F1
#
_cell.length_a   1.000
_cell.length_b   1.000
_cell.length_c   1.000
_cell.angle_alpha   90.00
_cell.angle_beta   90.00
_cell.angle_gamma   90.00
#
_symmetry.space_group_name_H-M   'P 1'
#
loop_
_entity.id
_entity.type
_entity.pdbx_description
1 polymer ?
#
loop_
_entity_poly.entity_id
_entity_poly.type
_entity_poly.pdbx_seq_one_letter_code
_entity_poly.pdbx_strand_id
1 'polypeptide(L)'
;MTAAGQLALIGLKPADIQWLVMTHTDIDHVGGIADFPQAVMVIGQAERALDSPRYFADRSPISWPADVTYQLIREVTDLCVPASPCSLHLVMRPVNFHCSFACPGKRKTNHGYRP
;
A
#
# COMPACT_ATOMS: atom_id res chain seq x y z
N MET A 1 17.87 1.01 -4.39
CA MET A 1 17.28 2.30 -3.99
C MET A 1 16.22 2.01 -2.94
N THR A 2 16.26 2.65 -1.77
CA THR A 2 15.31 2.37 -0.66
C THR A 2 14.19 3.40 -0.63
N ALA A 3 13.04 3.07 -0.03
CA ALA A 3 11.95 4.01 0.18
C ALA A 3 12.41 5.22 1.01
N ALA A 4 13.18 4.99 2.08
CA ALA A 4 13.79 6.05 2.87
C ALA A 4 14.68 6.99 2.03
N GLY A 5 15.46 6.43 1.10
CA GLY A 5 16.30 7.22 0.19
C GLY A 5 15.47 8.10 -0.76
N GLN A 6 14.33 7.61 -1.24
CA GLN A 6 13.42 8.40 -2.10
C GLN A 6 12.69 9.51 -1.32
N LEU A 7 12.26 9.23 -0.09
CA LEU A 7 11.67 10.24 0.79
C LEU A 7 12.65 11.38 1.09
N ALA A 8 13.93 11.05 1.31
CA ALA A 8 14.95 12.06 1.57
C ALA A 8 15.14 13.04 0.39
N LEU A 9 14.97 12.60 -0.86
CA LEU A 9 15.07 13.47 -2.05
C LEU A 9 14.00 14.57 -2.07
N ILE A 10 12.88 14.37 -1.37
CA ILE A 10 11.79 15.35 -1.24
C ILE A 10 11.70 15.96 0.16
N GLY A 11 12.74 15.77 0.99
CA GLY A 11 12.81 16.35 2.34
C GLY A 11 11.92 15.68 3.38
N LEU A 12 11.42 14.47 3.12
CA LEU A 12 10.64 13.68 4.06
C LEU A 12 11.48 12.60 4.74
N LYS A 13 11.10 12.24 5.96
CA LYS A 13 11.64 11.14 6.74
C LYS A 13 10.63 9.98 6.77
N PRO A 14 11.08 8.72 6.92
CA PRO A 14 10.16 7.60 7.13
C PRO A 14 9.17 7.84 8.28
N ALA A 15 9.60 8.50 9.35
CA ALA A 15 8.77 8.88 10.50
C ALA A 15 7.61 9.82 10.16
N ASP A 16 7.68 10.55 9.04
CA ASP A 16 6.62 11.45 8.58
C ASP A 16 5.47 10.67 7.90
N ILE A 17 5.69 9.39 7.58
CA ILE A 17 4.70 8.52 6.97
C ILE A 17 3.76 7.98 8.05
N GLN A 18 2.48 8.31 7.91
CA GLN A 18 1.43 7.89 8.83
C GLN A 18 0.65 6.67 8.31
N TRP A 19 0.62 6.45 6.99
CA TRP A 19 -0.19 5.41 6.34
C TRP A 19 0.68 4.71 5.28
N LEU A 20 0.79 3.39 5.36
CA LEU A 20 1.44 2.55 4.35
C LEU A 20 0.37 1.70 3.67
N VAL A 21 0.05 2.05 2.41
CA VAL A 21 -0.97 1.33 1.64
C VAL A 21 -0.32 0.23 0.82
N MET A 22 -0.66 -1.03 1.11
CA MET A 22 -0.15 -2.20 0.40
C MET A 22 -1.18 -2.72 -0.60
N THR A 23 -0.80 -2.74 -1.88
CA THR A 23 -1.61 -3.35 -2.94
C THR A 23 -1.50 -4.87 -2.89
N HIS A 24 -0.28 -5.40 -3.00
CA HIS A 24 0.03 -6.82 -2.86
C HIS A 24 1.45 -6.96 -2.33
N THR A 25 1.85 -8.16 -1.95
CA THR A 25 3.13 -8.41 -1.30
C THR A 25 4.15 -9.15 -2.16
N ASP A 26 4.05 -9.00 -3.47
CA ASP A 26 5.09 -9.48 -4.38
C ASP A 26 6.39 -8.66 -4.20
N ILE A 27 7.50 -9.19 -4.69
CA ILE A 27 8.88 -8.71 -4.46
C ILE A 27 9.09 -7.21 -4.73
N ASP A 28 8.36 -6.66 -5.70
CA ASP A 28 8.42 -5.26 -6.13
C ASP A 28 7.71 -4.29 -5.16
N HIS A 29 6.94 -4.80 -4.21
CA HIS A 29 6.20 -4.00 -3.23
C HIS A 29 6.58 -4.26 -1.76
N VAL A 30 6.98 -5.50 -1.43
CA VAL A 30 7.13 -5.96 -0.03
C VAL A 30 8.44 -5.56 0.66
N GLY A 31 9.47 -5.14 -0.09
CA GLY A 31 10.84 -5.01 0.43
C GLY A 31 11.03 -4.07 1.63
N GLY A 32 10.18 -3.05 1.79
CA GLY A 32 10.24 -2.07 2.89
C GLY A 32 9.08 -2.15 3.87
N ILE A 33 8.40 -3.30 3.96
CA ILE A 33 7.15 -3.46 4.73
C ILE A 33 7.30 -3.15 6.24
N ALA A 34 8.53 -3.21 6.78
CA ALA A 34 8.83 -2.94 8.18
C ALA A 34 9.50 -1.56 8.43
N ASP A 35 9.74 -0.76 7.39
CA ASP A 35 10.49 0.51 7.51
C ASP A 35 9.68 1.63 8.18
N PHE A 36 8.38 1.42 8.39
CA PHE A 36 7.41 2.42 8.86
C PHE A 36 6.59 1.90 10.06
N PRO A 37 7.22 1.57 11.19
CA PRO A 37 6.53 0.97 12.34
C PRO A 37 5.42 1.87 12.92
N GLN A 38 5.57 3.19 12.81
CA GLN A 38 4.56 4.16 13.26
C GLN A 38 3.37 4.29 12.30
N ALA A 39 3.47 3.80 11.07
CA ALA A 39 2.41 3.95 10.07
C ALA A 39 1.33 2.87 10.22
N VAL A 40 0.08 3.24 9.95
CA VAL A 40 -1.01 2.28 9.78
C VAL A 40 -0.82 1.56 8.44
N MET A 41 -0.66 0.25 8.48
CA MET A 41 -0.57 -0.58 7.27
C MET A 41 -1.97 -0.94 6.78
N VAL A 42 -2.37 -0.32 5.68
CA VAL A 42 -3.64 -0.60 5.01
C VAL A 42 -3.42 -1.70 3.98
N ILE A 43 -4.08 -2.84 4.15
CA ILE A 43 -3.88 -4.02 3.29
C ILE A 43 -5.18 -4.80 3.15
N GLY A 44 -5.34 -5.53 2.05
CA GLY A 44 -6.48 -6.41 1.88
C GLY A 44 -6.48 -7.58 2.86
N GLN A 45 -7.67 -7.91 3.39
CA GLN A 45 -7.81 -9.03 4.33
C GLN A 45 -7.27 -10.34 3.75
N ALA A 46 -7.55 -10.64 2.47
CA ALA A 46 -7.10 -11.87 1.82
C ALA A 46 -5.56 -11.94 1.72
N GLU A 47 -4.91 -10.82 1.38
CA GLU A 47 -3.45 -10.73 1.29
C GLU A 47 -2.79 -10.92 2.66
N ARG A 48 -3.34 -10.27 3.70
CA ARG A 48 -2.80 -10.39 5.07
C ARG A 48 -3.05 -11.77 5.69
N ALA A 49 -4.04 -12.51 5.21
CA ALA A 49 -4.37 -13.85 5.71
C ALA A 49 -3.38 -14.94 5.25
N LEU A 50 -2.46 -14.63 4.32
CA LEU A 50 -1.38 -15.54 3.95
C LEU A 50 -0.42 -15.76 5.13
N ASP A 51 0.17 -16.96 5.22
CA ASP A 51 1.14 -17.31 6.26
C ASP A 51 2.34 -16.35 6.26
N SER A 52 2.75 -15.93 5.06
CA SER A 52 3.80 -14.95 4.82
C SER A 52 3.49 -14.12 3.56
N PRO A 53 4.08 -12.92 3.46
CA PRO A 53 4.11 -12.15 2.22
C PRO A 53 4.55 -12.99 1.00
N ARG A 54 3.89 -12.81 -0.15
CA ARG A 54 4.07 -13.63 -1.37
C ARG A 54 5.49 -13.59 -1.93
N TYR A 55 6.14 -12.43 -1.90
CA TYR A 55 7.47 -12.19 -2.44
C TYR A 55 7.65 -12.69 -3.89
N PHE A 56 8.39 -13.78 -4.16
CA PHE A 56 8.69 -14.22 -5.52
C PHE A 56 8.63 -15.74 -5.66
N ALA A 57 7.77 -16.21 -6.57
CA ALA A 57 7.50 -17.61 -6.82
C ALA A 57 7.08 -18.36 -5.54
N ASP A 58 7.87 -19.35 -5.12
CA ASP A 58 7.68 -20.18 -3.94
C ASP A 58 8.48 -19.69 -2.72
N ARG A 59 9.15 -18.53 -2.82
CA ARG A 59 9.99 -17.98 -1.76
C ARG A 59 9.27 -16.84 -1.05
N SER A 60 9.23 -16.92 0.27
CA SER A 60 8.69 -15.87 1.15
C SER A 60 9.62 -15.60 2.34
N PRO A 61 10.80 -14.97 2.11
CA PRO A 61 11.81 -14.78 3.16
C PRO A 61 11.45 -13.67 4.16
N ILE A 62 10.45 -12.84 3.84
CA ILE A 62 10.05 -11.71 4.67
C ILE A 62 8.90 -12.17 5.56
N SER A 63 8.98 -11.89 6.86
CA SER A 63 7.88 -12.12 7.80
C SER A 63 6.95 -10.91 7.86
N TRP A 64 5.69 -11.14 8.21
CA TRP A 64 4.80 -10.04 8.57
C TRP A 64 5.36 -9.26 9.75
N PRO A 65 5.45 -7.92 9.69
CA PRO A 65 5.90 -7.13 10.83
C PRO A 65 4.91 -7.26 11.99
N ALA A 66 5.42 -7.58 13.19
CA ALA A 66 4.60 -7.70 14.39
C ALA A 66 4.22 -6.31 14.96
N ASP A 67 5.11 -5.33 14.78
CA ASP A 67 5.03 -4.02 15.43
C ASP A 67 4.41 -2.95 14.51
N VAL A 68 3.34 -3.31 13.79
CA VAL A 68 2.56 -2.37 12.97
C VAL A 68 1.07 -2.49 13.25
N THR A 69 0.37 -1.38 13.12
CA THR A 69 -1.10 -1.38 13.17
C THR A 69 -1.66 -1.73 11.81
N TYR A 70 -2.42 -2.82 11.72
CA TYR A 70 -3.08 -3.23 10.48
C TYR A 70 -4.49 -2.66 10.37
N GLN A 71 -4.79 -2.03 9.23
CA GLN A 71 -6.15 -1.73 8.81
C GLN A 71 -6.53 -2.66 7.65
N LEU A 72 -7.36 -3.65 7.95
CA LEU A 72 -7.79 -4.64 6.96
C LEU A 72 -8.95 -4.11 6.14
N ILE A 73 -8.73 -3.97 4.85
CA ILE A 73 -9.78 -3.67 3.89
C ILE A 73 -10.49 -4.97 3.53
N ARG A 74 -11.81 -4.93 3.35
CA ARG A 74 -12.65 -6.10 2.99
C ARG A 74 -13.50 -5.84 1.75
N GLU A 75 -13.80 -4.58 1.53
CA GLU A 75 -14.61 -4.06 0.42
C GLU A 75 -14.04 -2.71 -0.03
N VAL A 76 -14.63 -2.11 -1.06
CA VAL A 76 -14.22 -0.78 -1.54
C VAL A 76 -14.30 0.22 -0.38
N THR A 77 -13.18 0.87 -0.07
CA THR A 77 -13.06 1.74 1.10
C THR A 77 -12.41 3.06 0.70
N ASP A 78 -13.06 4.15 1.10
CA ASP A 78 -12.51 5.49 0.95
C ASP A 78 -11.59 5.79 2.14
N LEU A 79 -10.29 5.96 1.88
CA LEU A 79 -9.32 6.24 2.95
C LEU A 79 -9.25 7.72 3.32
N CYS A 80 -9.68 8.60 2.41
CA CYS A 80 -9.66 10.04 2.61
C CYS A 80 -11.08 10.60 2.40
N VAL A 81 -11.73 11.03 3.48
CA VAL A 81 -13.01 11.76 3.46
C VAL A 81 -12.73 13.27 3.42
N PRO A 82 -13.56 14.08 2.76
CA PRO A 82 -13.11 15.32 2.14
C PRO A 82 -13.00 16.47 3.14
N ALA A 83 -11.77 16.78 3.55
CA ALA A 83 -11.35 18.16 3.83
C ALA A 83 -10.59 18.78 2.63
N SER A 84 -10.40 18.01 1.56
CA SER A 84 -9.66 18.36 0.35
C SER A 84 -10.40 17.84 -0.88
N PRO A 85 -10.34 18.52 -2.04
CA PRO A 85 -11.00 18.06 -3.25
C PRO A 85 -10.44 16.74 -3.77
N CYS A 86 -9.23 16.29 -3.39
CA CYS A 86 -8.70 15.00 -3.85
C CYS A 86 -8.98 13.88 -2.84
N SER A 87 -9.73 12.87 -3.25
CA SER A 87 -9.99 11.65 -2.47
C SER A 87 -9.11 10.49 -2.94
N LEU A 88 -8.47 9.81 -1.99
CA LEU A 88 -7.83 8.52 -2.25
C LEU A 88 -8.87 7.42 -2.05
N HIS A 89 -9.30 6.82 -3.16
CA HIS A 89 -10.23 5.69 -3.15
C HIS A 89 -9.45 4.39 -3.27
N LEU A 90 -9.52 3.54 -2.24
CA LEU A 90 -9.02 2.19 -2.36
C LEU A 90 -10.12 1.28 -2.89
N VAL A 91 -9.99 0.87 -4.14
CA VAL A 91 -10.90 -0.10 -4.74
C VAL A 91 -10.25 -1.47 -4.65
N MET A 92 -10.66 -2.28 -3.67
CA MET A 92 -10.24 -3.67 -3.66
C MET A 92 -11.07 -4.49 -4.66
N ARG A 93 -10.41 -5.22 -5.57
CA ARG A 93 -11.06 -6.27 -6.37
C ARG A 93 -10.65 -7.65 -5.83
N PRO A 94 -11.51 -8.69 -5.94
CA PRO A 94 -11.32 -9.99 -5.30
C PRO A 94 -10.01 -10.73 -5.61
N VAL A 95 -9.30 -10.35 -6.67
CA VAL A 95 -8.09 -11.03 -7.15
C VAL A 95 -6.91 -10.09 -7.37
N ASN A 96 -7.10 -8.77 -7.22
CA ASN A 96 -6.07 -7.77 -7.41
C ASN A 96 -6.46 -6.48 -6.68
N PHE A 97 -5.64 -6.06 -5.73
CA PHE A 97 -5.79 -4.78 -5.07
C PHE A 97 -5.30 -3.69 -6.02
N HIS A 98 -6.21 -2.89 -6.57
CA HIS A 98 -5.85 -1.77 -7.42
C HIS A 98 -6.20 -0.47 -6.71
N CYS A 99 -5.19 0.19 -6.16
CA CYS A 99 -5.35 1.51 -5.58
C CYS A 99 -5.65 2.52 -6.70
N SER A 100 -6.75 3.26 -6.60
CA SER A 100 -7.16 4.25 -7.61
C SER A 100 -7.32 5.62 -6.99
N PHE A 101 -6.39 6.53 -7.27
CA PHE A 101 -6.56 7.93 -6.89
C PHE A 101 -7.61 8.58 -7.79
N ALA A 102 -8.63 9.21 -7.21
CA ALA A 102 -9.59 10.01 -7.97
C ALA A 102 -9.63 11.44 -7.41
N CYS A 103 -9.15 12.41 -8.18
CA CYS A 103 -9.35 13.82 -7.87
C CYS A 103 -10.38 14.37 -8.88
N PRO A 104 -11.55 14.88 -8.45
CA PRO A 104 -12.54 15.51 -9.31
C PRO A 104 -11.88 16.58 -10.19
N GLY A 105 -12.07 16.49 -11.51
CA GLY A 105 -11.48 17.41 -12.49
C GLY A 105 -10.14 16.99 -13.11
N LYS A 106 -9.52 15.89 -12.67
CA LYS A 106 -8.37 15.26 -13.36
C LYS A 106 -8.81 13.94 -13.98
N ARG A 107 -8.55 13.72 -15.28
CA ARG A 107 -8.82 12.45 -15.97
C ARG A 107 -8.12 11.30 -15.23
N LYS A 108 -8.83 10.16 -15.06
CA LYS A 108 -8.23 8.90 -14.57
C LYS A 108 -7.04 8.53 -15.46
N THR A 109 -5.83 8.57 -14.92
CA THR A 109 -4.69 7.91 -15.54
C THR A 109 -4.71 6.46 -15.09
N ASN A 110 -5.36 5.59 -15.87
CA ASN A 110 -5.19 4.16 -15.72
C ASN A 110 -3.74 3.83 -16.09
N HIS A 111 -2.83 3.78 -15.11
CA HIS A 111 -1.58 3.04 -15.27
C HIS A 111 -1.90 1.56 -15.06
N GLY A 112 -2.60 1.00 -16.06
CA GLY A 112 -2.69 -0.44 -16.23
C GLY A 112 -1.44 -0.92 -16.93
N TYR A 113 -0.82 -1.97 -16.41
CA TYR A 113 0.14 -2.79 -17.13
C TYR A 113 -0.45 -3.16 -18.50
N ARG A 114 0.24 -2.77 -19.57
CA ARG A 114 -0.01 -3.30 -20.92
C ARG A 114 0.91 -4.53 -21.09
N PRO A 115 0.39 -5.64 -21.65
CA PRO A 115 1.20 -6.84 -21.91
C PRO A 115 2.39 -6.52 -22.82
#